data_AF-A0A932ZZX4-F1
#
_entry.id   AF-A0A932ZZX4-F1
#
_cell.length_a   1.000
_cell.length_b   1.000
_cell.length_c   1.000
_cell.angle_alpha   90.00
_cell.angle_beta   90.00
_cell.angle_gamma   90.00
#
_symmetry.space_group_name_H-M   'P 1'
#
loop_
_entity.id
_entity.type
_entity.pdbx_description
1 polymer ?
#
loop_
_entity_poly.entity_id
_entity_poly.type
_entity_poly.pdbx_seq_one_letter_code
_entity_poly.pdbx_strand_id
1 'polypeptide(L)'
;MNKTTLYLPPDLHQAVKEAARRTRRSQAAVVREALEQYLRTLEQPRLRSLGMGADPGLTGRNSEDWLARHWARSLTRRTRR
;
A
#
# COMPACT_ATOMS: atom_id res chain seq x y z
N MET A 1 15.82 25.07 -2.93
CA MET A 1 14.59 24.71 -3.67
C MET A 1 14.78 25.18 -5.10
N ASN A 2 14.61 24.29 -6.09
CA ASN A 2 14.76 24.65 -7.50
C ASN A 2 13.39 25.01 -8.08
N LYS A 3 13.34 26.02 -8.96
CA LYS A 3 12.11 26.42 -9.64
C LYS A 3 11.83 25.44 -10.77
N THR A 4 10.66 24.81 -10.73
CA THR A 4 10.20 23.89 -11.78
C THR A 4 8.85 24.38 -12.30
N THR A 5 8.71 24.46 -13.62
CA THR A 5 7.45 24.78 -14.30
C THR A 5 6.84 23.50 -14.83
N LEU A 6 5.60 23.21 -14.44
CA LEU A 6 4.86 22.01 -14.85
C LEU A 6 3.56 22.45 -15.51
N TYR A 7 3.24 21.86 -16.65
CA TYR A 7 1.94 22.03 -17.29
C TYR A 7 0.96 21.05 -16.67
N LEU A 8 -0.18 21.56 -16.22
CA LEU A 8 -1.27 20.77 -15.66
C LEU A 8 -2.50 20.90 -16.58
N PRO A 9 -3.22 19.80 -16.85
CA PRO A 9 -4.55 19.89 -17.42
C PRO A 9 -5.45 20.80 -16.57
N PRO A 10 -6.41 21.53 -17.19
CA PRO A 10 -7.23 22.50 -16.48
C PRO A 10 -7.98 21.88 -15.30
N ASP A 11 -8.53 20.67 -15.48
CA ASP A 11 -9.29 19.97 -14.44
C ASP A 11 -8.42 19.64 -13.22
N LEU A 12 -7.18 19.20 -13.47
CA LEU A 12 -6.22 18.89 -12.42
C LEU A 12 -5.79 20.15 -11.65
N HIS A 13 -5.58 21.26 -12.36
CA HIS A 13 -5.28 22.53 -11.72
C HIS A 13 -6.43 23.00 -10.83
N GLN A 14 -7.69 22.85 -11.26
CA GLN A 14 -8.85 23.16 -10.40
C GLN A 14 -8.93 22.26 -9.18
N ALA A 15 -8.66 20.96 -9.32
CA ALA A 15 -8.63 20.02 -8.19
C ALA A 15 -7.56 20.40 -7.16
N VAL A 16 -6.36 20.76 -7.61
CA VAL A 16 -5.27 21.24 -6.73
C VAL A 16 -5.65 22.55 -6.03
N LYS A 17 -6.27 23.49 -6.75
CA LYS A 17 -6.74 24.76 -6.19
C LYS A 17 -7.78 24.54 -5.08
N GLU A 18 -8.73 23.65 -5.29
CA GLU A 18 -9.76 23.33 -4.31
C GLU A 18 -9.19 22.59 -3.09
N ALA A 19 -8.27 21.65 -3.30
CA ALA A 19 -7.57 20.98 -2.20
C ALA A 19 -6.74 21.97 -1.35
N ALA A 20 -6.02 22.89 -1.99
CA ALA A 20 -5.28 23.96 -1.34
C ALA A 20 -6.19 24.86 -0.50
N ARG A 21 -7.37 25.22 -1.03
CA ARG A 21 -8.38 26.01 -0.32
C ARG A 21 -8.91 25.29 0.92
N ARG A 22 -9.30 24.02 0.80
CA ARG A 22 -9.83 23.21 1.92
C ARG A 22 -8.83 23.03 3.04
N THR A 23 -7.55 22.88 2.68
CA THR A 23 -6.47 22.64 3.64
C THR A 23 -5.82 23.93 4.15
N ARG A 24 -6.23 25.11 3.66
CA ARG A 24 -5.59 26.43 3.90
C ARG A 24 -4.08 26.42 3.61
N ARG A 25 -3.66 25.73 2.56
CA ARG A 25 -2.26 25.61 2.13
C ARG A 25 -2.06 26.23 0.76
N SER A 26 -0.80 26.49 0.40
CA SER A 26 -0.47 26.90 -0.97
C SER A 26 -0.58 25.72 -1.92
N GLN A 27 -0.94 25.97 -3.19
CA GLN A 27 -0.99 24.93 -4.22
C GLN A 27 0.36 24.21 -4.37
N ALA A 28 1.46 24.95 -4.31
CA ALA A 28 2.80 24.39 -4.36
C ALA A 28 3.10 23.43 -3.20
N ALA A 29 2.55 23.68 -2.00
CA ALA A 29 2.68 22.76 -0.88
C ALA A 29 1.88 21.47 -1.07
N VAL A 30 0.68 21.56 -1.64
CA VAL A 30 -0.14 20.39 -1.97
C VAL A 30 0.52 19.55 -3.05
N VAL A 31 0.98 20.17 -4.14
CA VAL A 31 1.66 19.47 -5.25
C VAL A 31 2.92 18.78 -4.76
N ARG A 32 3.74 19.49 -3.97
CA ARG A 32 4.98 18.90 -3.43
C ARG A 32 4.69 17.70 -2.53
N GLU A 33 3.77 17.81 -1.60
CA GLU A 33 3.43 16.68 -0.73
C GLU A 33 2.90 15.48 -1.51
N ALA A 34 2.04 15.71 -2.50
CA ALA A 34 1.53 14.63 -3.35
C ALA A 34 2.67 13.92 -4.10
N LEU A 35 3.63 14.68 -4.64
CA LEU A 35 4.81 14.12 -5.30
C LEU A 35 5.72 13.36 -4.31
N GLU A 36 5.98 13.91 -3.13
CA GLU A 36 6.76 13.24 -2.08
C GLU A 36 6.12 11.93 -1.64
N GLN A 37 4.79 11.93 -1.43
CA GLN A 37 4.04 10.72 -1.09
C GLN A 37 4.10 9.69 -2.23
N TYR A 38 3.86 10.13 -3.47
CA TYR A 38 3.93 9.25 -4.63
C TYR A 38 5.32 8.62 -4.77
N LEU A 39 6.40 9.39 -4.66
CA LEU A 39 7.76 8.87 -4.76
C LEU A 39 8.10 7.90 -3.61
N ARG A 40 7.67 8.19 -2.38
CA ARG A 40 7.84 7.25 -1.25
C ARG A 40 7.15 5.91 -1.50
N THR A 41 6.00 5.91 -2.17
CA THR A 41 5.31 4.65 -2.54
C THR A 41 6.03 3.87 -3.64
N LEU A 42 6.85 4.53 -4.46
CA LEU A 42 7.71 3.86 -5.45
C LEU A 42 8.97 3.28 -4.81
N GLU A 43 9.53 3.97 -3.81
CA GLU A 43 10.74 3.54 -3.10
C GLU A 43 10.48 2.41 -2.11
N GLN A 44 9.26 2.31 -1.55
CA GLN A 44 8.93 1.17 -0.71
C GLN A 44 8.90 -0.11 -1.56
N PRO A 45 9.65 -1.16 -1.19
CA PRO A 45 9.43 -2.47 -1.78
C PRO A 45 7.96 -2.78 -1.52
N ARG A 46 7.17 -2.88 -2.60
CA ARG A 46 5.78 -3.33 -2.51
C ARG A 46 5.84 -4.66 -1.77
N LEU A 47 5.44 -4.66 -0.49
CA LEU A 47 5.21 -5.89 0.24
C LEU A 47 4.14 -6.60 -0.57
N ARG A 48 4.57 -7.54 -1.42
CA ARG A 48 3.69 -8.46 -2.12
C ARG A 48 3.08 -9.31 -1.01
N SER A 49 1.98 -8.80 -0.47
CA SER A 49 1.09 -9.45 0.47
C SER A 49 1.77 -10.25 1.59
N LEU A 50 1.77 -9.72 2.81
CA LEU A 50 1.92 -10.51 4.05
C LEU A 50 0.69 -11.42 4.30
N GLY A 51 0.12 -12.03 3.26
CA GLY A 51 -1.06 -12.89 3.34
C GLY A 51 -1.49 -13.59 2.05
N MET A 52 -0.74 -13.46 0.95
CA MET A 52 -1.01 -14.18 -0.30
C MET A 52 0.34 -14.66 -0.83
N GLY A 53 0.78 -15.79 -0.29
CA GLY A 53 1.86 -16.55 -0.86
C GLY A 53 1.55 -16.79 -2.33
N ALA A 54 2.42 -16.32 -3.20
CA ALA A 54 2.41 -16.67 -4.61
C ALA A 54 2.84 -18.14 -4.74
N ASP A 55 1.91 -19.04 -4.44
CA ASP A 55 1.98 -20.45 -4.79
C ASP A 55 0.76 -20.74 -5.68
N PRO A 56 0.94 -21.21 -6.93
CA PRO A 56 -0.17 -21.49 -7.85
C PRO A 56 -1.20 -22.50 -7.32
N GLY A 57 -0.91 -23.23 -6.24
CA GLY A 57 -1.83 -24.19 -5.61
C GLY A 57 -2.63 -23.68 -4.41
N LEU A 58 -2.36 -22.48 -3.87
CA LEU A 58 -2.93 -22.01 -2.60
C LEU A 58 -3.63 -20.67 -2.76
N THR A 59 -4.91 -20.73 -3.09
CA THR A 59 -5.81 -19.57 -2.96
C THR A 59 -6.36 -19.50 -1.54
N GLY A 60 -6.70 -18.29 -1.06
CA GLY A 60 -7.28 -18.07 0.28
C GLY A 60 -8.59 -18.83 0.57
N ARG A 61 -9.14 -19.54 -0.42
CA ARG A 61 -10.27 -20.46 -0.26
C ARG A 61 -9.87 -21.82 0.36
N ASN A 62 -8.59 -22.21 0.28
CA ASN A 62 -8.06 -23.49 0.79
C ASN A 62 -7.12 -23.35 2.01
N SER A 63 -6.93 -22.13 2.54
CA SER A 63 -6.01 -21.87 3.65
C SER A 63 -6.45 -22.52 4.97
N GLU A 64 -7.76 -22.54 5.25
CA GLU A 64 -8.33 -23.19 6.45
C GLU A 64 -8.17 -24.73 6.38
N ASP A 65 -8.35 -25.30 5.19
CA ASP A 65 -8.25 -26.74 4.95
C ASP A 65 -6.80 -27.24 5.03
N TRP A 66 -5.84 -26.43 4.60
CA TRP A 66 -4.41 -26.67 4.79
C TRP A 66 -4.00 -26.49 6.26
N LEU A 67 -4.50 -25.43 6.94
CA LEU A 67 -4.26 -25.21 8.37
C LEU A 67 -4.76 -26.41 9.19
N ALA A 68 -5.98 -26.88 8.96
CA ALA A 68 -6.57 -28.01 9.68
C ALA A 68 -5.75 -29.30 9.55
N ARG A 69 -5.21 -29.57 8.35
CA ARG A 69 -4.39 -30.77 8.09
C ARG A 69 -2.97 -30.66 8.67
N HIS A 70 -2.42 -29.45 8.79
CA HIS A 70 -1.04 -29.25 9.25
C HIS A 70 -0.94 -29.01 10.77
N TRP A 71 -1.95 -28.39 11.40
CA TRP A 71 -1.98 -28.14 12.84
C TRP A 71 -2.23 -29.40 13.69
N ALA A 72 -2.82 -30.44 13.10
CA ALA A 72 -2.97 -31.74 13.76
C ALA A 72 -1.64 -32.48 13.99
N ARG A 73 -0.53 -32.05 13.35
CA ARG A 73 0.80 -32.65 13.51
C ARG A 73 1.67 -31.97 14.57
N SER A 74 1.32 -30.76 15.01
CA SER A 74 2.09 -29.97 15.97
C SER A 74 1.55 -30.03 17.41
N LEU A 75 0.33 -30.53 17.64
CA LEU A 75 -0.24 -30.71 18.98
C LEU A 75 0.12 -32.05 19.64
N THR A 76 0.60 -33.05 18.90
CA THR A 76 1.00 -34.37 19.45
C THR A 76 2.40 -34.40 20.07
N ARG A 77 3.01 -33.24 20.36
CA ARG A 77 4.31 -33.12 21.03
C ARG A 77 4.29 -32.32 22.33
N ARG A 78 3.12 -31.91 22.82
CA ARG A 78 2.99 -31.12 24.06
C ARG A 78 2.18 -31.80 25.17
N THR A 79 1.99 -33.12 25.05
CA THR A 79 1.48 -33.99 26.11
C THR A 79 2.18 -35.34 26.07
N ARG A 80 3.46 -35.38 26.46
CA ARG A 80 4.06 -36.55 27.09
C ARG A 80 5.29 -36.11 27.89
N ARG A 81 5.12 -36.23 29.22
CA ARG A 81 6.03 -35.96 30.33
C ARG A 81 6.19 -34.52 30.77
#